data_AF-A0ABD7WYX1-F1
#
_entry.id   AF-A0ABD7WYX1-F1
#
_cell.length_a   1.000
_cell.length_b   1.000
_cell.length_c   1.000
_cell.angle_alpha   90.00
_cell.angle_beta   90.00
_cell.angle_gamma   90.00
#
_symmetry.space_group_name_H-M   'P 1'
#
loop_
_entity.id
_entity.type
_entity.pdbx_description
1 polymer ?
#
loop_
_entity_poly.entity_id
_entity_poly.type
_entity_poly.pdbx_seq_one_letter_code
_entity_poly.pdbx_strand_id
1 'polypeptide(L)'
;MKKKFVHYFTDFIIHSPTSGRPEYTATNELLPATKTVPSLVQPKKGVMIVKNKVIATSSGRPTFFYKGNCVTISILPTLFHTRNVNGSSGNIHFRGDVEIEGEVEAGIRVEAEGNILVE
;
A
#
# COMPACT_ATOMS: atom_id res chain seq x y z
N MET A 1 -8.61 -24.29 -13.00
CA MET A 1 -7.48 -23.34 -12.86
C MET A 1 -7.54 -22.73 -11.46
N LYS A 2 -6.72 -23.22 -10.52
CA LYS A 2 -6.75 -22.74 -9.13
C LYS A 2 -6.07 -21.37 -9.09
N LYS A 3 -6.84 -20.29 -9.01
CA LYS A 3 -6.30 -18.96 -8.68
C LYS A 3 -5.72 -19.06 -7.28
N LYS A 4 -4.38 -19.15 -7.16
CA LYS A 4 -3.69 -18.90 -5.90
C LYS A 4 -3.90 -17.43 -5.59
N PHE A 5 -4.93 -17.11 -4.82
CA PHE A 5 -5.00 -15.84 -4.11
C PHE A 5 -3.94 -15.93 -3.03
N VAL A 6 -2.75 -15.37 -3.30
CA VAL A 6 -1.81 -15.08 -2.22
C VAL A 6 -2.46 -13.97 -1.41
N HIS A 7 -3.16 -14.36 -0.35
CA HIS A 7 -3.68 -13.46 0.66
C HIS A 7 -2.48 -12.92 1.43
N TYR A 8 -1.89 -11.81 0.97
CA TYR A 8 -1.07 -10.98 1.85
C TYR A 8 -2.02 -10.36 2.88
N PHE A 9 -2.20 -11.07 3.99
CA PHE A 9 -2.98 -10.62 5.15
C PHE A 9 -2.14 -9.57 5.87
N THR A 10 -2.10 -8.35 5.33
CA THR A 10 -1.50 -7.22 6.04
C THR A 10 -2.61 -6.48 6.76
N ASP A 11 -2.92 -6.93 7.97
CA ASP A 11 -3.81 -6.23 8.88
C ASP A 11 -3.09 -4.98 9.41
N PHE A 12 -3.42 -3.80 8.90
CA PHE A 12 -2.96 -2.55 9.52
C PHE A 12 -3.95 -2.14 10.61
N ILE A 13 -3.41 -1.71 11.77
CA ILE A 13 -4.22 -1.27 12.91
C ILE A 13 -4.17 0.25 13.00
N ILE A 14 -5.33 0.87 13.10
CA ILE A 14 -5.48 2.30 13.37
C ILE A 14 -5.37 2.49 14.88
N HIS A 15 -4.30 3.14 15.32
CA HIS A 15 -4.09 3.49 16.71
C HIS A 15 -4.82 4.79 17.05
N SER A 16 -5.51 4.80 18.19
CA SER A 16 -6.06 6.03 18.76
C SER A 16 -4.92 6.98 19.16
N PRO A 17 -5.10 8.30 19.00
CA PRO A 17 -4.08 9.25 19.40
C PRO A 17 -3.89 9.19 20.93
N THR A 18 -2.64 9.26 21.38
CA THR A 18 -2.29 9.26 22.81
C THR A 18 -1.95 10.68 23.24
N SER A 19 -2.67 11.22 24.24
CA SER A 19 -2.42 12.57 24.75
C SER A 19 -1.03 12.68 25.35
N GLY A 20 -0.34 13.77 25.04
CA GLY A 20 0.85 14.18 25.79
C GLY A 20 0.48 14.46 27.25
N ARG A 21 1.49 14.41 28.13
CA ARG A 21 1.37 14.85 29.52
C ARG A 21 1.72 16.33 29.60
N PRO A 22 0.97 17.13 30.37
CA PRO A 22 1.40 18.49 30.69
C PRO A 22 2.68 18.43 31.53
N GLU A 23 3.59 19.36 31.29
CA GLU A 23 4.84 19.50 32.04
C GLU A 23 4.90 20.86 32.73
N TYR A 24 6.00 21.13 33.42
CA TYR A 24 6.25 22.41 34.07
C TYR A 24 7.58 22.98 33.58
N THR A 25 7.64 24.30 33.38
CA THR A 25 8.90 24.99 33.10
C THR A 25 9.81 24.97 34.34
N ALA A 26 11.09 25.36 34.16
CA ALA A 26 12.01 25.56 35.28
C ALA A 26 11.54 26.66 36.28
N THR A 27 10.64 27.56 35.87
CA THR A 27 10.00 28.58 36.72
C THR A 27 8.70 28.10 37.36
N ASN A 28 8.38 26.80 37.26
CA ASN A 28 7.16 26.17 37.79
C ASN A 28 5.86 26.65 37.11
N GLU A 29 5.93 27.09 35.85
CA GLU A 29 4.76 27.44 35.04
C GLU A 29 4.23 26.21 34.30
N LEU A 30 2.91 26.05 34.22
CA LEU A 30 2.28 24.92 33.53
C LEU A 30 2.50 25.02 32.02
N LEU A 31 3.11 23.98 31.45
CA LEU A 31 3.16 23.75 30.01
C LEU A 31 2.04 22.78 29.61
N PRO A 32 0.94 23.28 29.01
CA PRO A 32 -0.16 22.40 28.60
C PRO A 32 0.32 21.44 27.50
N ALA A 33 -0.14 20.20 27.58
CA ALA A 33 0.10 19.23 26.52
C ALA A 33 -0.48 19.74 25.19
N THR A 34 0.25 19.52 24.09
CA THR A 34 -0.27 19.79 22.75
C THR A 34 -1.51 18.95 22.50
N LYS A 35 -2.57 19.57 21.96
CA LYS A 35 -3.81 18.85 21.61
C LYS A 35 -3.52 17.74 20.62
N THR A 36 -3.93 16.53 20.95
CA THR A 36 -3.86 15.39 20.03
C THR A 36 -4.91 15.48 18.95
N VAL A 37 -4.49 15.28 17.70
CA VAL A 37 -5.39 15.20 16.55
C VAL A 37 -5.38 13.75 16.04
N PRO A 38 -6.55 13.08 15.93
CA PRO A 38 -6.60 11.74 15.36
C PRO A 38 -6.20 11.75 13.88
N SER A 39 -5.52 10.70 13.45
CA SER A 39 -5.24 10.48 12.02
C SER A 39 -6.53 10.10 11.30
N LEU A 40 -6.84 10.83 10.23
CA LEU A 40 -7.95 10.48 9.35
C LEU A 40 -7.48 9.42 8.36
N VAL A 41 -8.08 8.23 8.40
CA VAL A 41 -7.74 7.13 7.47
C VAL A 41 -8.80 7.05 6.38
N GLN A 42 -8.38 7.18 5.14
CA GLN A 42 -9.25 7.13 3.96
C GLN A 42 -8.97 5.88 3.13
N PRO A 43 -9.88 4.89 3.11
CA PRO A 43 -9.73 3.72 2.25
C PRO A 43 -10.06 4.10 0.80
N LYS A 44 -9.24 3.60 -0.12
CA LYS A 44 -9.46 3.68 -1.58
C LYS A 44 -9.52 2.27 -2.18
N LYS A 45 -9.27 2.17 -3.49
CA LYS A 45 -9.34 0.93 -4.26
C LYS A 45 -8.59 -0.21 -3.57
N GLY A 46 -9.26 -1.35 -3.42
CA GLY A 46 -8.68 -2.56 -2.85
C GLY A 46 -8.58 -2.59 -1.32
N VAL A 47 -9.19 -1.64 -0.63
CA VAL A 47 -9.11 -1.52 0.84
C VAL A 47 -10.50 -1.33 1.45
N MET A 48 -10.71 -1.93 2.62
CA MET A 48 -11.88 -1.73 3.46
C MET A 48 -11.44 -1.51 4.91
N ILE A 49 -12.20 -0.71 5.66
CA ILE A 49 -11.96 -0.50 7.10
C ILE A 49 -13.08 -1.19 7.87
N VAL A 50 -12.70 -2.03 8.84
CA VAL A 50 -13.62 -2.70 9.77
C VAL A 50 -13.16 -2.40 11.19
N LYS A 51 -13.96 -1.63 11.93
CA LYS A 51 -13.60 -1.08 13.24
C LYS A 51 -12.31 -0.24 13.16
N ASN A 52 -11.22 -0.71 13.75
CA ASN A 52 -9.89 -0.10 13.74
C ASN A 52 -8.89 -0.86 12.86
N LYS A 53 -9.37 -1.79 12.01
CA LYS A 53 -8.51 -2.58 11.13
C LYS A 53 -8.70 -2.16 9.68
N VAL A 54 -7.60 -2.06 8.96
CA VAL A 54 -7.56 -1.88 7.51
C VAL A 54 -7.31 -3.24 6.88
N ILE A 55 -8.24 -3.66 6.03
CA ILE A 55 -8.26 -4.99 5.40
C ILE A 55 -8.13 -4.82 3.89
N ALA A 56 -7.18 -5.54 3.29
CA ALA A 56 -7.05 -5.62 1.84
C ALA A 56 -8.19 -6.46 1.25
N THR A 57 -8.88 -5.93 0.23
CA THR A 57 -9.95 -6.62 -0.50
C THR A 57 -9.52 -7.08 -1.89
N SER A 58 -8.32 -6.71 -2.32
CA SER A 58 -7.72 -7.15 -3.59
C SER A 58 -6.24 -7.48 -3.40
N SER A 59 -5.71 -8.36 -4.26
CA SER A 59 -4.28 -8.66 -4.32
C SER A 59 -3.48 -7.53 -5.00
N GLY A 60 -2.27 -7.29 -4.51
CA GLY A 60 -1.35 -6.31 -5.03
C GLY A 60 -0.50 -5.68 -3.93
N ARG A 61 0.21 -4.59 -4.25
CA ARG A 61 1.05 -3.86 -3.30
C ARG A 61 0.26 -2.78 -2.53
N PRO A 62 0.29 -2.77 -1.18
CA PRO A 62 -0.26 -1.67 -0.41
C PRO A 62 0.49 -0.35 -0.65
N THR A 63 -0.26 0.74 -0.77
CA THR A 63 0.28 2.09 -0.99
C THR A 63 -0.31 3.07 0.01
N PHE A 64 0.54 3.95 0.55
CA PHE A 64 0.17 4.97 1.52
C PHE A 64 0.47 6.36 0.97
N PHE A 65 -0.52 7.24 1.03
CA PHE A 65 -0.35 8.65 0.68
C PHE A 65 -0.72 9.53 1.87
N TYR A 66 0.26 10.31 2.35
CA TYR A 66 0.11 11.15 3.54
C TYR A 66 -0.12 12.61 3.14
N LYS A 67 -1.14 13.24 3.72
CA LYS A 67 -1.43 14.67 3.56
C LYS A 67 -1.91 15.23 4.90
N GLY A 68 -1.02 15.92 5.62
CA GLY A 68 -1.31 16.40 6.97
C GLY A 68 -1.60 15.25 7.93
N ASN A 69 -2.71 15.32 8.66
CA ASN A 69 -3.18 14.23 9.53
C ASN A 69 -3.98 13.15 8.77
N CYS A 70 -4.11 13.25 7.45
CA CYS A 70 -4.85 12.29 6.65
C CYS A 70 -3.90 11.31 5.95
N VAL A 71 -4.21 10.02 6.06
CA VAL A 71 -3.56 8.95 5.30
C VAL A 71 -4.58 8.28 4.38
N THR A 72 -4.28 8.27 3.09
CA THR A 72 -5.03 7.50 2.10
C THR A 72 -4.35 6.17 1.90
N ILE A 73 -5.12 5.07 1.97
CA ILE A 73 -4.61 3.71 1.79
C ILE A 73 -5.31 3.07 0.59
N SER A 74 -4.53 2.50 -0.32
CA SER A 74 -5.02 1.72 -1.47
C SER A 74 -4.15 0.50 -1.72
N ILE A 75 -4.65 -0.45 -2.50
CA ILE A 75 -3.87 -1.52 -3.10
C ILE A 75 -3.64 -1.20 -4.57
N LEU A 76 -2.37 -1.13 -4.97
CA LEU A 76 -1.97 -1.08 -6.37
C LEU A 76 -1.94 -2.52 -6.92
N PRO A 77 -2.65 -2.86 -8.00
CA PRO A 77 -2.66 -4.21 -8.55
C PRO A 77 -1.27 -4.68 -8.97
N THR A 78 -1.01 -5.98 -8.88
CA THR A 78 0.24 -6.62 -9.35
C THR A 78 -0.11 -7.72 -10.35
N LEU A 79 0.50 -7.68 -11.54
CA LEU A 79 0.44 -8.72 -12.55
C LEU A 79 1.60 -9.68 -12.35
N PHE A 80 1.29 -10.97 -12.13
CA PHE A 80 2.29 -12.04 -12.06
C PHE A 80 2.28 -12.84 -13.36
N HIS A 81 3.42 -12.86 -14.05
CA HIS A 81 3.61 -13.60 -15.30
C HIS A 81 4.72 -14.64 -15.13
N THR A 82 4.35 -15.90 -15.02
CA THR A 82 5.23 -16.98 -14.53
C THR A 82 6.08 -17.66 -15.62
N ARG A 83 6.30 -16.98 -16.76
CA ARG A 83 7.04 -17.51 -17.91
C ARG A 83 7.73 -16.37 -18.65
N ASN A 84 8.53 -16.71 -19.66
CA ASN A 84 9.07 -15.72 -20.58
C ASN A 84 7.95 -14.89 -21.22
N VAL A 85 8.26 -13.61 -21.46
CA VAL A 85 7.43 -12.72 -22.28
C VAL A 85 8.00 -12.75 -23.70
N ASN A 86 7.20 -13.25 -24.63
CA ASN A 86 7.58 -13.53 -26.00
C ASN A 86 6.52 -13.08 -27.01
N GLY A 87 6.75 -13.36 -28.29
CA GLY A 87 5.79 -13.01 -29.35
C GLY A 87 4.39 -13.63 -29.17
N SER A 88 4.28 -14.74 -28.45
CA SER A 88 2.98 -15.38 -28.14
C SER A 88 2.28 -14.75 -26.93
N SER A 89 3.01 -14.29 -25.91
CA SER A 89 2.41 -13.55 -24.79
C SER A 89 2.09 -12.10 -25.19
N GLY A 90 2.86 -11.57 -26.14
CA GLY A 90 2.77 -10.18 -26.60
C GLY A 90 3.39 -9.19 -25.62
N ASN A 91 3.28 -7.91 -25.97
CA ASN A 91 3.70 -6.79 -25.13
C ASN A 91 2.79 -6.68 -23.90
N ILE A 92 3.37 -6.26 -22.78
CA ILE A 92 2.65 -6.03 -21.52
C ILE A 92 2.50 -4.53 -21.31
N HIS A 93 1.27 -4.07 -21.07
CA HIS A 93 0.98 -2.71 -20.63
C HIS A 93 0.01 -2.77 -19.44
N PHE A 94 0.48 -2.39 -18.26
CA PHE A 94 -0.26 -2.62 -17.01
C PHE A 94 -0.29 -1.40 -16.08
N ARG A 95 -1.47 -1.10 -15.54
CA ARG A 95 -1.70 -0.02 -14.56
C ARG A 95 -1.52 -0.52 -13.13
N GLY A 96 -0.28 -0.84 -12.80
CA GLY A 96 0.12 -1.40 -11.52
C GLY A 96 1.54 -1.94 -11.61
N ASP A 97 1.86 -2.89 -10.77
CA ASP A 97 3.15 -3.58 -10.78
C ASP A 97 3.14 -4.79 -11.71
N VAL A 98 4.30 -5.15 -12.24
CA VAL A 98 4.50 -6.34 -13.06
C VAL A 98 5.66 -7.14 -12.48
N GLU A 99 5.42 -8.43 -12.23
CA GLU A 99 6.42 -9.39 -11.79
C GLU A 99 6.49 -10.53 -12.83
N ILE A 100 7.68 -10.75 -13.38
CA ILE A 100 7.95 -11.75 -14.41
C ILE A 100 8.93 -12.77 -13.83
N GLU A 101 8.52 -14.03 -13.77
CA GLU A 101 9.42 -15.16 -13.47
C GLU A 101 9.87 -15.77 -14.81
N GLY A 102 10.95 -15.22 -15.37
CA GLY A 102 11.46 -15.56 -16.69
C GLY A 102 12.05 -14.37 -17.44
N GLU A 103 12.30 -14.55 -18.73
CA GLU A 103 12.98 -13.55 -19.55
C GLU A 103 12.02 -12.74 -20.42
N VAL A 104 12.40 -11.50 -20.73
CA VAL A 104 11.74 -10.70 -21.76
C VAL A 104 12.52 -10.87 -23.06
N GLU A 105 11.91 -11.51 -24.07
CA GLU A 105 12.54 -11.77 -25.35
C GLU A 105 12.82 -10.47 -26.13
N ALA A 106 13.84 -10.50 -26.99
CA ALA A 106 14.22 -9.36 -27.81
C ALA A 106 13.04 -8.89 -28.70
N GLY A 107 12.80 -7.57 -28.71
CA GLY A 107 11.70 -6.98 -29.47
C GLY A 107 10.36 -6.92 -28.72
N ILE A 108 10.29 -7.44 -27.50
CA ILE A 108 9.12 -7.31 -26.62
C ILE A 108 9.23 -6.08 -25.74
N ARG A 109 8.08 -5.43 -25.49
CA ARG A 109 7.95 -4.26 -24.63
C ARG A 109 7.08 -4.59 -23.42
N VAL A 110 7.60 -4.28 -22.23
CA VAL A 110 6.91 -4.39 -20.95
C VAL A 110 6.83 -2.99 -20.33
N GLU A 111 5.61 -2.53 -20.06
CA GLU A 111 5.34 -1.23 -19.45
C GLU A 111 4.44 -1.39 -18.24
N ALA A 112 4.81 -0.71 -17.17
CA ALA A 112 4.06 -0.64 -15.94
C ALA A 112 4.00 0.81 -15.45
N GLU A 113 2.85 1.23 -14.90
CA GLU A 113 2.77 2.49 -14.14
C GLU A 113 3.48 2.38 -12.78
N GLY A 114 3.59 1.15 -12.25
CA GLY A 114 4.32 0.83 -11.03
C GLY A 114 5.71 0.26 -11.32
N ASN A 115 6.12 -0.70 -10.50
CA ASN A 115 7.41 -1.35 -10.61
C ASN A 115 7.36 -2.53 -11.59
N ILE A 116 8.49 -2.79 -12.24
CA ILE A 116 8.70 -4.01 -13.02
C ILE A 116 9.82 -4.79 -12.33
N LEU A 117 9.53 -6.04 -11.95
CA LEU A 117 10.50 -7.00 -11.44
C LEU A 117 10.61 -8.16 -12.43
N VAL A 118 11.83 -8.57 -12.72
CA VAL A 118 12.14 -9.70 -13.60
C VAL A 118 13.15 -10.59 -12.86
N GLU A 119 12.80 -11.86 -12.65
CA GLU A 119 13.61 -12.87 -11.95
C GLU A 119 13.83 -14.13 -12.78
#